data_AF-A0A927QE10-F1
#
_entry.id   AF-A0A927QE10-F1
#
_cell.length_a   1.000
_cell.length_b   1.000
_cell.length_c   1.000
_cell.angle_alpha   90.00
_cell.angle_beta   90.00
_cell.angle_gamma   90.00
#
_symmetry.space_group_name_H-M   'P 1'
#
loop_
_entity.id
_entity.type
_entity.pdbx_description
1 polymer ?
#
loop_
_entity_poly.entity_id
_entity_poly.type
_entity_poly.pdbx_seq_one_letter_code
_entity_poly.pdbx_strand_id
1 'polypeptide(L)'
;MTIRSSAPMPENLRHFMRAKQHPARSVPCPHCGVAAHKPCVLRKSGRLLTEPHPQRVSAWVQTSACCPQCQVEPTVPCHEEGRARSIVHARRIQEAEATAA
;
A
#
# COMPACT_ATOMS: atom_id res chain seq x y z
N MET A 1 -11.22 -36.38 -6.33
CA MET A 1 -11.36 -35.69 -5.03
C MET A 1 -12.11 -34.38 -5.27
N THR A 2 -13.41 -34.34 -4.99
CA THR A 2 -14.22 -33.11 -5.09
C THR A 2 -13.90 -32.22 -3.90
N ILE A 3 -13.19 -31.11 -4.14
CA ILE A 3 -12.95 -30.07 -3.14
C ILE A 3 -14.32 -29.52 -2.74
N ARG A 4 -14.81 -29.88 -1.54
CA ARG A 4 -15.98 -29.23 -0.96
C ARG A 4 -15.60 -27.78 -0.72
N SER A 5 -16.23 -26.87 -1.46
CA SER A 5 -16.10 -25.43 -1.24
C SER A 5 -16.68 -25.12 0.14
N SER A 6 -15.83 -25.05 1.16
CA SER A 6 -16.23 -24.53 2.47
C SER A 6 -16.84 -23.15 2.26
N ALA A 7 -17.93 -22.88 3.00
CA ALA A 7 -18.71 -21.64 2.91
C ALA A 7 -17.79 -20.40 2.84
N PRO A 8 -18.12 -19.40 1.99
CA PRO A 8 -17.31 -18.20 1.85
C PRO A 8 -17.14 -17.53 3.22
N MET A 9 -15.89 -17.28 3.61
CA MET A 9 -15.56 -16.70 4.91
C MET A 9 -16.36 -15.40 5.15
N PRO A 10 -16.96 -15.16 6.33
CA PRO A 10 -17.76 -13.96 6.60
C PRO A 10 -16.99 -12.65 6.38
N GLU A 11 -17.66 -11.62 5.87
CA GLU A 11 -17.04 -10.35 5.47
C GLU A 11 -16.41 -9.59 6.66
N ASN A 12 -17.07 -9.61 7.82
CA ASN A 12 -16.56 -9.03 9.06
C ASN A 12 -15.22 -9.65 9.49
N LEU A 13 -15.07 -10.97 9.35
CA LEU A 13 -13.81 -11.65 9.64
C LEU A 13 -12.74 -11.30 8.61
N ARG A 14 -13.10 -11.17 7.33
CA ARG A 14 -12.16 -10.71 6.28
C ARG A 14 -11.69 -9.29 6.56
N HIS A 15 -12.57 -8.41 7.01
CA HIS A 15 -12.25 -7.03 7.37
C HIS A 15 -11.26 -6.99 8.53
N PHE A 16 -11.53 -7.71 9.62
CA PHE A 16 -10.61 -7.78 10.77
C PHE A 16 -9.22 -8.30 10.39
N MET A 17 -9.15 -9.34 9.55
CA MET A 17 -7.88 -9.87 9.05
C MET A 17 -7.14 -8.91 8.11
N ARG A 18 -7.85 -8.01 7.41
CA ARG A 18 -7.25 -6.94 6.61
C ARG A 18 -6.80 -5.76 7.45
N ALA A 19 -7.54 -5.39 8.49
CA ALA A 19 -7.21 -4.29 9.39
C ALA A 19 -5.86 -4.51 10.12
N LYS A 20 -5.52 -5.78 10.41
CA LYS A 20 -4.20 -6.13 10.97
C LYS A 20 -3.05 -5.99 9.95
N GLN A 21 -3.36 -5.87 8.66
CA GLN A 21 -2.36 -5.74 7.59
C GLN A 21 -2.16 -4.28 7.23
N HIS A 22 -0.91 -3.91 6.94
CA HIS A 22 -0.59 -2.56 6.50
C HIS A 22 -1.43 -2.17 5.27
N PRO A 23 -2.13 -1.02 5.25
CA PRO A 23 -3.07 -0.64 4.19
C PRO A 23 -2.42 -0.55 2.80
N ALA A 24 -1.14 -0.15 2.73
CA ALA A 24 -0.31 -0.23 1.52
C ALA A 24 -0.23 -1.62 0.85
N ARG A 25 -0.66 -2.71 1.49
CA ARG A 25 -0.76 -4.02 0.83
C ARG A 25 -1.91 -4.10 -0.19
N SER A 26 -2.84 -3.14 -0.19
CA SER A 26 -3.91 -3.05 -1.19
C SER A 26 -3.41 -2.81 -2.63
N VAL A 27 -2.25 -2.18 -2.80
CA VAL A 27 -1.65 -1.90 -4.12
C VAL A 27 -0.54 -2.90 -4.47
N PRO A 28 -0.27 -3.19 -5.76
CA PRO A 28 0.91 -3.96 -6.15
C PRO A 28 2.20 -3.23 -5.79
N CYS A 29 3.27 -3.97 -5.46
CA CYS A 29 4.55 -3.36 -5.11
C CYS A 29 5.38 -3.06 -6.38
N PRO A 30 5.72 -1.79 -6.67
CA PRO A 30 6.54 -1.46 -7.83
C PRO A 30 8.00 -1.94 -7.69
N HIS A 31 8.48 -2.15 -6.47
CA HIS A 31 9.86 -2.61 -6.21
C HIS A 31 10.05 -4.10 -6.50
N CYS A 32 9.26 -4.96 -5.87
CA CYS A 32 9.40 -6.41 -6.00
C CYS A 32 8.41 -7.05 -6.99
N GLY A 33 7.42 -6.32 -7.50
CA GLY A 33 6.42 -6.81 -8.44
C GLY A 33 5.34 -7.69 -7.81
N VAL A 34 5.29 -7.79 -6.48
CA VAL A 34 4.29 -8.62 -5.81
C VAL A 34 2.88 -8.02 -5.95
N ALA A 35 1.89 -8.89 -6.20
CA ALA A 35 0.49 -8.49 -6.35
C ALA A 35 -0.12 -7.88 -5.07
N ALA A 36 -1.28 -7.24 -5.22
CA ALA A 36 -2.11 -6.80 -4.11
C ALA A 36 -2.37 -7.93 -3.10
N HIS A 37 -2.46 -7.57 -1.82
CA HIS A 37 -2.68 -8.44 -0.66
C HIS A 37 -1.59 -9.50 -0.38
N LYS A 38 -0.51 -9.54 -1.16
CA LYS A 38 0.64 -10.40 -0.89
C LYS A 38 1.75 -9.66 -0.13
N PRO A 39 2.45 -10.32 0.81
CA PRO A 39 3.58 -9.71 1.52
C PRO A 39 4.74 -9.43 0.55
N CYS A 40 5.51 -8.38 0.84
CA CYS A 40 6.73 -8.11 0.08
C CYS A 40 7.78 -9.19 0.35
N VAL A 41 8.64 -9.43 -0.64
CA VAL A 41 9.75 -10.37 -0.54
C VAL A 41 11.06 -9.68 -0.88
N LEU A 42 12.13 -10.04 -0.18
CA LEU A 42 13.48 -9.62 -0.53
C LEU A 42 13.91 -10.30 -1.83
N ARG A 43 14.21 -9.52 -2.88
CA ARG A 43 14.59 -10.06 -4.20
C ARG A 43 15.77 -11.03 -4.15
N LYS A 44 16.77 -10.77 -3.28
CA LYS A 44 18.00 -11.58 -3.20
C LYS A 44 17.80 -12.92 -2.47
N SER A 45 16.91 -12.98 -1.48
CA SER A 45 16.79 -14.13 -0.57
C SER A 45 15.41 -14.79 -0.57
N GLY A 46 14.41 -14.18 -1.21
CA GLY A 46 13.02 -14.63 -1.20
C GLY A 46 12.32 -14.52 0.17
N ARG A 47 13.01 -14.01 1.20
CA ARG A 47 12.44 -13.89 2.56
C ARG A 47 11.29 -12.89 2.58
N LEU A 48 10.24 -13.25 3.31
CA LEU A 48 9.09 -12.37 3.55
C LEU A 48 9.51 -11.19 4.43
N LEU A 49 9.09 -10.00 4.02
CA LEU A 49 9.20 -8.80 4.83
C LEU A 49 7.94 -8.62 5.67
N THR A 50 8.13 -8.31 6.95
CA THR A 50 7.04 -7.93 7.85
C THR A 50 6.38 -6.63 7.37
N GLU A 51 7.21 -5.64 7.04
CA GLU A 51 6.80 -4.33 6.55
C GLU A 51 6.84 -4.26 5.02
N PRO A 52 5.91 -3.52 4.38
CA PRO A 52 5.96 -3.30 2.94
C PRO A 52 7.20 -2.47 2.55
N HIS A 53 7.68 -2.64 1.31
CA HIS A 53 8.74 -1.78 0.77
C HIS A 53 8.30 -0.30 0.78
N PRO A 54 9.21 0.65 1.05
CA PRO A 54 8.90 2.08 1.05
C PRO A 54 8.23 2.56 -0.25
N GLN A 55 8.66 2.02 -1.40
CA GLN A 55 8.05 2.35 -2.70
C GLN A 55 6.60 1.87 -2.86
N ARG A 56 6.20 0.82 -2.12
CA ARG A 56 4.80 0.38 -2.10
C ARG A 56 3.95 1.33 -1.28
N VAL A 57 4.48 1.78 -0.14
CA VAL A 57 3.83 2.78 0.71
C VAL A 57 3.64 4.07 -0.08
N SER A 58 4.68 4.55 -0.78
CA SER A 58 4.55 5.77 -1.60
C SER A 58 3.50 5.63 -2.70
N ALA A 59 3.45 4.48 -3.40
CA ALA A 59 2.44 4.23 -4.43
C ALA A 59 1.01 4.22 -3.86
N TRP A 60 0.80 3.60 -2.70
CA TRP A 60 -0.48 3.61 -2.00
C TRP A 60 -0.88 5.02 -1.55
N VAL A 61 0.03 5.73 -0.89
CA VAL A 61 -0.20 7.10 -0.41
C VAL A 61 -0.52 8.06 -1.56
N GLN A 62 0.12 7.87 -2.71
CA GLN A 62 -0.16 8.65 -3.90
C GLN A 62 -1.59 8.41 -4.42
N THR A 63 -2.12 7.20 -4.32
CA THR A 63 -3.50 6.91 -4.77
C THR A 63 -4.56 7.19 -3.71
N SER A 64 -4.21 7.24 -2.43
CA SER A 64 -5.18 7.38 -1.34
C SER A 64 -5.42 8.81 -0.86
N ALA A 65 -4.41 9.68 -0.86
CA ALA A 65 -4.50 10.99 -0.21
C ALA A 65 -3.94 12.14 -1.05
N CYS A 66 -4.41 13.35 -0.75
CA CYS A 66 -3.85 14.61 -1.24
C CYS A 66 -2.56 14.96 -0.50
N CYS A 67 -1.64 15.66 -1.17
CA CYS A 67 -0.42 16.19 -0.55
C CYS A 67 -0.66 17.63 -0.09
N PRO A 68 -0.80 17.94 1.20
CA PRO A 68 -0.99 19.33 1.65
C PRO A 68 0.28 20.19 1.47
N GLN A 69 1.47 19.60 1.44
CA GLN A 69 2.73 20.34 1.24
C GLN A 69 2.90 20.87 -0.18
N CYS A 70 2.46 20.10 -1.16
CA CYS A 70 2.59 20.40 -2.59
C CYS A 70 1.25 20.68 -3.26
N GLN A 71 0.17 20.65 -2.48
CA GLN A 71 -1.23 20.87 -2.87
C GLN A 71 -1.65 20.05 -4.11
N VAL A 72 -1.15 18.82 -4.23
CA VAL A 72 -1.50 17.93 -5.34
C VAL A 72 -2.56 16.89 -4.94
N GLU A 73 -3.43 16.59 -5.89
CA GLU A 73 -4.49 15.59 -5.77
C GLU A 73 -3.95 14.14 -5.73
N PRO A 74 -4.80 13.15 -5.35
CA PRO A 74 -4.50 11.74 -5.53
C PRO A 74 -4.10 11.45 -6.98
N THR A 75 -3.27 10.44 -7.19
CA THR A 75 -2.65 10.05 -8.47
C THR A 75 -1.56 10.99 -9.00
N VAL A 76 -1.55 12.27 -8.60
CA VAL A 76 -0.51 13.22 -9.01
C VAL A 76 0.77 13.03 -8.17
N PRO A 77 1.96 12.87 -8.79
CA PRO A 77 3.20 12.71 -8.04
C PRO A 77 3.54 13.98 -7.25
N CYS A 78 4.14 13.80 -6.07
CA CYS A 78 4.71 14.93 -5.34
C CYS A 78 5.85 15.55 -6.14
N HIS A 79 6.03 16.86 -6.02
CA HIS A 79 7.12 17.58 -6.67
C HIS A 79 7.84 18.49 -5.66
N GLU A 80 9.09 18.79 -5.94
CA GLU A 80 9.95 19.71 -5.19
C GLU A 80 10.67 20.58 -6.22
N GLU A 81 10.54 21.90 -6.10
CA GLU A 81 11.09 22.88 -7.06
C GLU A 81 10.71 22.60 -8.53
N GLY A 82 9.48 22.14 -8.75
CA GLY A 82 8.98 21.79 -10.09
C GLY A 82 9.44 20.43 -10.64
N ARG A 83 10.26 19.68 -9.90
CA ARG A 83 10.67 18.31 -10.29
C ARG A 83 9.88 17.26 -9.55
N ALA A 84 9.36 16.27 -10.27
CA ALA A 84 8.68 15.12 -9.68
C ALA A 84 9.64 14.33 -8.76
N ARG A 85 9.16 14.00 -7.56
CA ARG A 85 9.86 13.15 -6.60
C ARG A 85 9.50 11.68 -6.83
N SER A 86 10.45 10.80 -6.57
CA SER A 86 10.21 9.35 -6.53
C SER A 86 9.51 8.89 -5.24
N ILE A 87 9.60 9.69 -4.18
CA ILE A 87 9.01 9.43 -2.87
C ILE A 87 8.07 10.59 -2.53
N VAL A 88 6.87 10.25 -2.05
CA VAL A 88 5.86 11.21 -1.59
C VAL A 88 6.34 11.97 -0.35
N HIS A 89 5.85 13.19 -0.15
CA HIS A 89 6.13 13.95 1.08
C HIS A 89 5.60 13.23 2.31
N ALA A 90 6.34 13.29 3.43
CA ALA A 90 5.93 12.69 4.70
C ALA A 90 4.55 13.17 5.16
N ARG A 91 4.21 14.43 4.88
CA ARG A 91 2.88 14.98 5.21
C ARG A 91 1.74 14.26 4.47
N ARG A 92 1.95 13.83 3.22
CA ARG A 92 0.97 13.03 2.46
C ARG A 92 0.79 11.64 3.07
N ILE A 93 1.86 11.06 3.61
CA ILE A 93 1.82 9.75 4.29
C ILE A 93 0.92 9.83 5.52
N GLN A 94 1.05 10.89 6.32
CA GLN A 94 0.21 11.12 7.50
C GLN A 94 -1.28 11.25 7.14
N GLU A 95 -1.61 11.98 6.06
CA GLU A 95 -2.99 12.08 5.57
C GLU A 95 -3.57 10.73 5.12
N ALA A 96 -2.75 9.94 4.41
CA ALA A 96 -3.15 8.59 3.99
C ALA A 96 -3.35 7.64 5.17
N GLU A 97 -2.53 7.74 6.21
CA GLU A 97 -2.69 6.98 7.45
C GLU A 97 -3.95 7.40 8.20
N ALA A 98 -4.21 8.71 8.30
CA ALA A 98 -5.43 9.24 8.93
C ALA A 98 -6.71 8.84 8.18
N THR A 99 -6.66 8.73 6.85
CA THR A 99 -7.81 8.30 6.02
C THR A 99 -8.07 6.79 6.11
N ALA A 100 -7.04 6.00 6.45
CA ALA A 100 -7.11 4.55 6.52
C ALA A 100 -7.32 3.98 7.93
N ALA A 101 -7.28 4.84 8.96
CA ALA A 101 -7.58 4.51 10.35
C ALA A 101 -9.10 4.45 10.60
#